data_AF-A0A1V2GEM7-F1
#
_entry.id   AF-A0A1V2GEM7-F1
#
_cell.length_a   1.000
_cell.length_b   1.000
_cell.length_c   1.000
_cell.angle_alpha   90.00
_cell.angle_beta   90.00
_cell.angle_gamma   90.00
#
_symmetry.space_group_name_H-M   'P 1'
#
loop_
_entity.id
_entity.type
_entity.pdbx_description
1 polymer ?
#
loop_
_entity_poly.entity_id
_entity_poly.type
_entity_poly.pdbx_seq_one_letter_code
_entity_poly.pdbx_strand_id
1 'polypeptide(L)'
;MMANIWWSLPLTLIVFFAARKLAARYKFPLLNPLLVAMVVIIPFLMLTGISYDSYFKGSEVLNDLLQPAVVALAYPLYEQLHQIRARWKSIIT
;
A
#
# COMPACT_ATOMS: atom_id res chain seq x y z
N MET A 1 2.76 -6.96 -23.71
CA MET A 1 3.12 -7.74 -22.50
C MET A 1 4.06 -6.97 -21.57
N MET A 2 5.12 -6.32 -22.07
CA MET A 2 6.09 -5.54 -21.26
C MET A 2 5.95 -4.01 -21.33
N ALA A 3 5.02 -3.48 -22.15
CA ALA A 3 4.97 -2.05 -22.45
C ALA A 3 4.43 -1.18 -21.30
N ASN A 4 3.60 -1.75 -20.41
CA ASN A 4 2.89 -0.96 -19.40
C ASN A 4 3.66 -0.75 -18.10
N ILE A 5 4.58 -1.67 -17.78
CA ILE A 5 5.47 -1.62 -16.61
C ILE A 5 6.27 -0.30 -16.57
N TRP A 6 6.71 0.17 -17.73
CA TRP A 6 7.57 1.35 -17.84
C TRP A 6 6.89 2.65 -17.41
N TRP A 7 5.56 2.73 -17.45
CA TRP A 7 4.83 3.91 -17.00
C TRP A 7 4.10 3.69 -15.66
N SER A 8 3.59 2.48 -15.40
CA SER A 8 2.81 2.19 -14.19
C SER A 8 3.65 2.12 -12.91
N LEU A 9 4.85 1.52 -12.98
CA LEU A 9 5.75 1.38 -11.82
C LEU A 9 6.29 2.73 -11.37
N PRO A 10 6.88 3.57 -12.25
CA PRO A 10 7.36 4.88 -11.85
C PRO A 10 6.22 5.77 -11.36
N LEU A 11 5.05 5.72 -12.00
CA LEU A 11 3.87 6.47 -11.56
C LEU A 11 3.48 6.09 -10.12
N THR A 12 3.37 4.79 -9.84
CA THR A 12 3.00 4.30 -8.50
C THR A 12 4.04 4.69 -7.47
N LEU A 13 5.34 4.56 -7.79
CA LEU A 13 6.42 4.96 -6.89
C LEU A 13 6.42 6.47 -6.62
N ILE A 14 6.27 7.30 -7.65
CA ILE A 14 6.24 8.77 -7.52
C ILE A 14 5.05 9.18 -6.67
N VAL A 15 3.85 8.66 -6.96
CA VAL A 15 2.63 8.97 -6.19
C VAL A 15 2.77 8.49 -4.76
N PHE A 16 3.31 7.29 -4.53
CA PHE A 16 3.53 6.76 -3.18
C PHE A 16 4.55 7.58 -2.39
N PHE A 17 5.69 7.96 -2.98
CA PHE A 17 6.68 8.81 -2.31
C PHE A 17 6.14 10.21 -2.02
N ALA A 18 5.38 10.79 -2.94
CA ALA A 18 4.71 12.08 -2.74
C ALA A 18 3.69 11.98 -1.60
N ALA A 19 2.83 10.95 -1.61
CA ALA A 19 1.86 10.66 -0.56
C ALA A 19 2.55 10.41 0.79
N ARG A 20 3.67 9.68 0.81
CA ARG A 20 4.48 9.44 2.01
C ARG A 20 5.07 10.72 2.57
N LYS A 21 5.61 11.59 1.72
CA LYS A 21 6.15 12.90 2.14
C LYS A 21 5.04 13.79 2.71
N LEU A 22 3.85 13.75 2.12
CA LEU A 22 2.68 14.47 2.60
C LEU A 22 2.20 13.92 3.96
N ALA A 23 2.03 12.61 4.06
CA ALA A 23 1.65 11.92 5.30
C ALA A 23 2.63 12.20 6.44
N ALA A 24 3.94 12.17 6.16
CA ALA A 24 4.98 12.47 7.14
C ALA A 24 4.92 13.91 7.66
N ARG A 25 4.45 14.85 6.83
CA ARG A 25 4.32 16.27 7.21
C ARG A 25 3.09 16.54 8.07
N TYR A 26 1.97 15.85 7.81
CA TYR A 26 0.72 16.11 8.51
C TYR A 26 0.50 15.22 9.74
N LYS A 27 1.30 14.15 9.95
CA LYS A 27 1.27 13.25 11.14
C LYS A 27 -0.15 12.87 11.62
N PHE A 28 -1.13 12.82 10.72
CA PHE A 28 -2.49 12.41 11.03
C PHE A 28 -2.59 10.89 10.91
N PRO A 29 -3.16 10.18 11.89
CA PRO A 29 -3.29 8.72 11.84
C PRO A 29 -4.13 8.21 10.65
N LEU A 30 -5.02 9.04 10.09
CA LEU A 30 -5.78 8.72 8.88
C LEU A 30 -5.00 8.97 7.56
N LEU A 31 -3.91 9.73 7.58
CA LEU A 31 -3.07 9.99 6.40
C LEU A 31 -2.09 8.83 6.19
N ASN A 32 -2.61 7.62 6.02
CA ASN A 32 -1.77 6.50 5.62
C ASN A 32 -1.29 6.74 4.18
N PRO A 33 0.03 6.74 3.91
CA PRO A 33 0.58 6.90 2.56
C PRO A 33 -0.07 5.98 1.52
N LEU A 34 -0.44 4.75 1.92
CA LEU A 34 -1.13 3.80 1.04
C LEU A 34 -2.55 4.28 0.68
N LEU A 35 -3.34 4.72 1.66
CA LEU A 35 -4.69 5.23 1.42
C LEU A 35 -4.64 6.48 0.53
N VAL A 36 -3.74 7.41 0.83
CA VAL A 36 -3.57 8.63 0.03
C VAL A 36 -3.16 8.28 -1.40
N ALA A 37 -2.22 7.35 -1.59
CA ALA A 37 -1.82 6.89 -2.91
C ALA A 37 -3.00 6.25 -3.67
N MET A 38 -3.81 5.41 -3.02
CA MET A 38 -5.02 4.83 -3.63
C MET A 38 -6.01 5.91 -4.06
N VAL A 39 -6.31 6.86 -3.18
CA VAL A 39 -7.24 7.97 -3.46
C VAL A 39 -6.74 8.87 -4.59
N VAL A 40 -5.44 8.93 -4.85
CA VAL A 40 -4.85 9.68 -5.99
C VAL A 40 -4.83 8.84 -7.27
N ILE A 41 -4.46 7.56 -7.19
CA ILE A 41 -4.28 6.68 -8.36
C ILE A 41 -5.62 6.31 -8.98
N ILE A 42 -6.66 6.03 -8.17
CA ILE A 42 -7.99 5.66 -8.67
C ILE A 42 -8.58 6.75 -9.60
N PRO A 43 -8.72 8.02 -9.19
CA PRO A 43 -9.23 9.06 -10.08
C PRO A 43 -8.26 9.36 -11.23
N PHE A 44 -6.95 9.22 -11.03
CA PHE A 44 -5.98 9.36 -12.12
C PHE A 44 -6.21 8.33 -13.24
N LEU A 45 -6.45 7.07 -12.89
CA LEU A 45 -6.78 6.01 -13.85
C LEU A 45 -8.12 6.27 -14.54
N MET A 46 -9.12 6.75 -13.79
CA MET A 46 -10.43 7.11 -14.36
C MET A 46 -10.32 8.27 -15.36
N LEU A 47 -9.53 9.32 -15.05
CA LEU A 47 -9.34 10.49 -15.92
C LEU A 47 -8.50 10.17 -17.17
N THR A 48 -7.51 9.30 -17.04
CA THR A 48 -6.64 8.89 -18.16
C THR A 48 -7.27 7.80 -19.03
N GLY A 49 -8.41 7.23 -18.60
CA GLY A 49 -9.11 6.16 -19.33
C GLY A 49 -8.31 4.85 -19.38
N ILE A 50 -7.29 4.70 -18.54
CA ILE A 50 -6.45 3.51 -18.51
C ILE A 50 -7.20 2.39 -17.79
N SER A 51 -7.30 1.22 -18.43
CA SER A 51 -7.91 0.04 -17.79
C SER A 51 -7.15 -0.34 -16.52
N TYR A 52 -7.89 -0.61 -15.44
CA TYR A 52 -7.34 -1.12 -14.19
C TYR A 52 -6.48 -2.37 -14.44
N ASP A 53 -6.90 -3.27 -15.33
CA ASP A 53 -6.10 -4.44 -15.75
C ASP A 53 -4.71 -4.08 -16.28
N SER A 54 -4.60 -3.00 -17.07
CA SER A 54 -3.30 -2.56 -17.61
C SER A 54 -2.39 -1.99 -16.52
N TYR A 55 -2.97 -1.26 -15.57
CA TYR A 55 -2.27 -0.78 -14.39
C TYR A 55 -1.85 -1.92 -13.46
N PHE A 56 -2.76 -2.86 -13.19
CA PHE A 56 -2.55 -3.99 -12.29
C PHE A 56 -1.42 -4.90 -12.81
N LYS A 57 -1.45 -5.26 -14.10
CA LYS A 57 -0.35 -5.98 -14.77
C LYS A 57 0.96 -5.20 -14.74
N GLY A 58 0.86 -3.87 -14.87
CA GLY A 58 1.99 -2.97 -14.73
C GLY A 58 2.62 -2.93 -13.33
N SER A 59 1.83 -3.26 -12.30
CA SER A 59 2.23 -3.29 -10.88
C SER A 59 2.47 -4.71 -10.34
N GLU A 60 2.44 -5.73 -11.20
CA GLU A 60 2.56 -7.14 -10.82
C GLU A 60 3.81 -7.41 -9.97
N VAL A 61 4.95 -6.82 -10.33
CA VAL A 61 6.20 -6.91 -9.56
C VAL A 61 6.04 -6.40 -8.12
N LEU A 62 5.29 -5.31 -7.90
CA LEU A 62 5.04 -4.82 -6.53
C LEU A 62 4.09 -5.76 -5.78
N ASN A 63 3.12 -6.36 -6.48
CA ASN A 63 2.14 -7.27 -5.88
C ASN A 63 2.80 -8.60 -5.45
N ASP A 64 3.68 -9.13 -6.28
CA ASP A 64 4.47 -10.33 -5.98
C ASP A 64 5.41 -10.11 -4.79
N LEU A 65 5.99 -8.91 -4.66
CA LEU A 65 6.79 -8.53 -3.49
C LEU A 65 5.96 -8.23 -2.24
N LEU A 66 4.69 -7.82 -2.42
CA LEU A 66 3.76 -7.54 -1.33
C LEU A 66 3.41 -8.81 -0.55
N GLN A 67 3.23 -9.93 -1.24
CA GLN A 67 2.89 -11.22 -0.61
C GLN A 67 3.93 -11.67 0.44
N PRO A 68 5.24 -11.82 0.13
CA PRO A 68 6.25 -12.18 1.12
C PRO A 68 6.46 -11.08 2.17
N ALA A 69 6.28 -9.80 1.81
CA ALA A 69 6.36 -8.70 2.78
C ALA A 69 5.22 -8.78 3.83
N VAL A 70 3.99 -9.12 3.39
CA VAL A 70 2.85 -9.32 4.29
C VAL A 70 3.09 -10.51 5.21
N VAL A 71 3.62 -11.62 4.69
CA VAL A 71 3.96 -12.80 5.51
C VAL A 71 5.06 -12.45 6.53
N ALA A 72 6.11 -11.75 6.10
CA ALA A 72 7.20 -11.31 6.98
C ALA A 72 6.73 -10.36 8.09
N LEU A 73 5.70 -9.54 7.84
CA LEU A 73 5.09 -8.66 8.84
C LEU A 73 4.09 -9.40 9.75
N ALA A 74 3.39 -10.40 9.22
CA ALA A 74 2.45 -11.22 9.99
C ALA A 74 3.16 -12.17 10.96
N TYR A 75 4.36 -12.66 10.63
CA TYR A 75 5.13 -13.56 11.48
C TYR A 75 5.45 -13.00 12.90
N PRO A 76 6.04 -11.80 13.07
CA PRO A 76 6.28 -11.24 14.41
C PRO A 76 4.98 -10.96 15.16
N LEU A 77 3.91 -10.61 14.45
CA LEU A 77 2.59 -10.47 15.05
C LEU A 77 2.07 -11.82 15.57
N TYR A 78 2.29 -12.91 14.83
CA TYR A 78 1.95 -14.26 15.23
C TYR A 78 2.71 -14.72 16.47
N GLU A 79 4.02 -14.44 16.57
CA GLU A 79 4.79 -14.72 17.78
C GLU A 79 4.26 -13.94 18.99
N GLN A 80 3.87 -12.69 18.80
CA GLN A 80 3.32 -11.84 19.85
C GLN A 80 1.83 -12.07 20.15
N LEU A 81 1.12 -12.91 19.38
CA LEU A 81 -0.31 -13.21 19.61
C LEU A 81 -0.58 -13.71 21.03
N HIS A 82 0.35 -14.46 21.63
CA HIS A 82 0.22 -14.94 23.00
C HIS A 82 0.20 -13.78 24.01
N GLN A 83 1.03 -12.75 23.80
CA GLN A 83 1.06 -11.54 24.64
C GLN A 83 -0.17 -10.66 24.40
N ILE A 84 -0.63 -10.56 23.16
CA ILE A 84 -1.84 -9.82 22.78
C ILE A 84 -3.07 -10.47 23.43
N ARG A 85 -3.17 -11.81 23.39
CA ARG A 85 -4.25 -12.55 24.05
C ARG A 85 -4.23 -12.37 25.57
N ALA A 86 -3.05 -12.28 26.19
CA ALA A 86 -2.95 -12.02 27.63
C ALA A 86 -3.38 -10.59 28.01
N ARG A 87 -3.15 -9.59 27.14
CA ARG A 87 -3.48 -8.18 27.38
C ARG A 87 -4.77 -7.70 26.72
N TRP A 88 -5.56 -8.59 26.13
CA TRP A 88 -6.75 -8.23 25.34
C TRP A 88 -7.76 -7.36 26.10
N LYS A 89 -7.95 -7.60 27.41
CA LYS A 89 -8.81 -6.77 28.27
C LYS A 89 -8.34 -5.31 28.35
N SER A 90 -7.03 -5.05 28.32
CA SER A 90 -6.45 -3.70 28.36
C SER A 90 -6.43 -3.00 27.00
N ILE A 91 -6.73 -3.70 25.92
CA ILE A 91 -6.81 -3.13 24.56
C ILE A 91 -8.25 -2.72 24.25
N ILE A 92 -9.24 -3.40 24.84
CA ILE A 92 -10.67 -3.18 24.61
C ILE A 92 -11.29 -2.23 25.65
N THR A 93 -10.73 -2.16 26.87
CA THR A 93 -11.15 -1.24 27.95
C THR A 93 -10.18 -0.09 28.06
#